data_AF-A0A8S3J8I3-F1
#
_entry.id   AF-A0A8S3J8I3-F1
#
_cell.length_a   1.000
_cell.length_b   1.000
_cell.length_c   1.000
_cell.angle_alpha   90.00
_cell.angle_beta   90.00
_cell.angle_gamma   90.00
#
_symmetry.space_group_name_H-M   'P 1'
#
loop_
_entity.id
_entity.type
_entity.pdbx_description
1 polymer ?
#
loop_
_entity_poly.entity_id
_entity_poly.type
_entity_poly.pdbx_seq_one_letter_code
_entity_poly.pdbx_strand_id
1 'polypeptide(L)'
;SLDELQSLVVKIFKDVPNKKLKKKQYACDPYGEINRKTICYIVPVKEYRHLAIHWVIPDHKNIYYCNPESYLSHLIGHEGDGSILSYLKKSGLAIELVSGERNSAPGFNFFTVDVELTIEGLNRWKQVIYIIYQYIAMLRKDEPKEWIFDECKVI
;
A
#
# COMPACT_ATOMS: atom_id res chain seq x y z
N SER A 1 -26.97 -14.38 -25.38
CA SER A 1 -26.72 -15.51 -24.46
C SER A 1 -25.22 -15.75 -24.31
N LEU A 2 -24.78 -16.64 -23.40
CA LEU A 2 -23.38 -17.07 -23.35
C LEU A 2 -22.93 -17.69 -24.68
N ASP A 3 -23.83 -18.39 -25.38
CA ASP A 3 -23.55 -19.02 -26.67
C ASP A 3 -23.23 -18.00 -27.78
N GLU A 4 -23.95 -16.88 -27.79
CA GLU A 4 -23.71 -15.78 -28.73
C GLU A 4 -22.36 -15.10 -28.45
N LEU A 5 -22.03 -14.86 -27.17
CA LEU A 5 -20.76 -14.26 -26.77
C LEU A 5 -19.57 -15.18 -27.10
N GLN A 6 -19.70 -16.48 -26.82
CA GLN A 6 -18.68 -17.46 -27.19
C GLN A 6 -18.44 -17.47 -28.70
N SER A 7 -19.51 -17.51 -29.49
CA SER A 7 -19.43 -17.50 -30.95
C SER A 7 -18.73 -16.24 -31.48
N LEU A 8 -19.02 -15.08 -30.89
CA LEU A 8 -18.38 -13.81 -31.24
C LEU A 8 -16.88 -13.80 -30.89
N VAL A 9 -16.51 -14.24 -29.68
CA VAL A 9 -15.12 -14.29 -29.23
C VAL A 9 -14.29 -15.25 -30.08
N VAL A 10 -14.80 -16.45 -30.36
CA VAL A 10 -14.11 -17.42 -31.23
C VAL A 10 -13.91 -16.84 -32.62
N LYS A 11 -14.94 -16.21 -33.19
CA LYS A 11 -14.84 -15.59 -34.53
C LYS A 11 -13.73 -14.54 -34.61
N ILE A 12 -13.55 -13.74 -33.56
CA ILE A 12 -12.60 -12.61 -33.55
C ILE A 12 -11.18 -13.05 -33.16
N PHE A 13 -11.03 -13.96 -32.19
CA PHE A 13 -9.73 -14.23 -31.55
C PHE A 13 -9.08 -15.57 -31.91
N LYS A 14 -9.77 -16.48 -32.63
CA LYS A 14 -9.22 -17.81 -32.94
C LYS A 14 -7.91 -17.78 -33.72
N ASP A 15 -7.71 -16.76 -34.55
CA ASP A 15 -6.57 -16.65 -35.46
C ASP A 15 -5.34 -16.02 -34.78
N VAL A 16 -5.43 -15.62 -33.50
CA VAL A 16 -4.31 -15.06 -32.74
C VAL A 16 -3.30 -16.18 -32.40
N PRO A 17 -2.07 -16.13 -32.92
CA PRO A 17 -1.11 -17.22 -32.75
C PRO A 17 -0.58 -17.30 -31.31
N ASN A 18 -0.70 -18.48 -30.69
CA ASN A 18 -0.13 -18.72 -29.36
C ASN A 18 1.38 -19.01 -29.44
N LYS A 19 2.19 -18.00 -29.09
CA LYS A 19 3.66 -18.08 -29.06
C LYS A 19 4.23 -18.85 -27.85
N LYS A 20 3.39 -19.36 -26.94
CA LYS A 20 3.77 -20.10 -25.72
C LYS A 20 4.86 -19.39 -24.89
N LEU A 21 4.75 -18.06 -24.78
CA LEU A 21 5.73 -17.26 -24.05
C LEU A 21 5.61 -17.53 -22.54
N LYS A 22 6.75 -17.59 -21.85
CA LYS A 22 6.78 -17.61 -20.38
C LYS A 22 6.43 -16.23 -19.84
N LYS A 23 5.57 -16.18 -18.81
CA LYS A 23 5.25 -14.94 -18.11
C LYS A 23 6.52 -14.40 -17.44
N LYS A 24 6.81 -13.11 -17.63
CA LYS A 24 7.93 -12.45 -16.96
C LYS A 24 7.67 -12.44 -15.45
N GLN A 25 8.69 -12.81 -14.68
CA GLN A 25 8.74 -12.66 -13.23
C GLN A 25 9.99 -11.87 -12.89
N TYR A 26 9.88 -10.99 -11.92
CA TYR A 26 10.94 -10.12 -11.44
C TYR A 26 11.29 -10.59 -10.03
N ALA A 27 12.36 -11.36 -9.92
CA ALA A 27 12.78 -11.97 -8.65
C ALA A 27 13.52 -11.00 -7.71
N CYS A 28 13.89 -9.79 -8.19
CA CYS A 28 14.73 -8.87 -7.44
C CYS A 28 13.93 -7.73 -6.80
N ASP A 29 14.32 -7.40 -5.56
CA ASP A 29 13.96 -6.14 -4.90
C ASP A 29 14.46 -4.96 -5.77
N PRO A 30 13.57 -4.06 -6.23
CA PRO A 30 13.95 -2.95 -7.10
C PRO A 30 14.85 -1.92 -6.40
N TYR A 31 14.87 -1.86 -5.07
CA TYR A 31 15.69 -0.93 -4.30
C TYR A 31 17.09 -1.50 -4.02
N GLY A 32 17.24 -2.82 -3.93
CA GLY A 32 18.49 -3.42 -3.46
C GLY A 32 18.89 -2.93 -2.06
N GLU A 33 20.09 -3.26 -1.59
CA GLU A 33 20.52 -2.85 -0.24
C GLU A 33 20.84 -1.36 -0.12
N ILE A 34 21.39 -0.78 -1.20
CA ILE A 34 21.91 0.60 -1.21
C ILE A 34 20.79 1.64 -1.11
N ASN A 35 19.60 1.36 -1.67
CA ASN A 35 18.50 2.32 -1.65
C ASN A 35 17.57 2.18 -0.43
N ARG A 36 17.85 1.23 0.48
CA ARG A 36 17.10 1.08 1.73
C ARG A 36 17.56 2.13 2.76
N LYS A 37 16.63 2.52 3.64
CA LYS A 37 16.88 3.52 4.71
C LYS A 37 17.36 4.88 4.16
N THR A 38 16.97 5.21 2.94
CA THR A 38 17.26 6.49 2.30
C THR A 38 16.12 7.48 2.57
N ILE A 39 16.46 8.77 2.51
CA ILE A 39 15.49 9.86 2.56
C ILE A 39 15.65 10.65 1.27
N CYS A 40 14.55 10.83 0.55
CA CYS A 40 14.50 11.62 -0.67
C CYS A 40 13.80 12.96 -0.38
N TYR A 41 14.42 14.07 -0.75
CA TYR A 41 13.83 15.39 -0.67
C TYR A 41 13.42 15.83 -2.07
N ILE A 42 12.14 16.19 -2.23
CA ILE A 42 11.55 16.54 -3.51
C ILE A 42 10.95 17.94 -3.41
N VAL A 43 11.30 18.82 -4.35
CA VAL A 43 10.66 20.13 -4.49
C VAL A 43 9.46 19.98 -5.42
N PRO A 44 8.22 20.08 -4.92
CA PRO A 44 7.04 19.93 -5.75
C PRO A 44 6.81 21.17 -6.63
N VAL A 45 6.17 20.97 -7.77
CA VAL A 45 5.76 22.09 -8.66
C VAL A 45 4.60 22.89 -8.05
N LYS A 46 3.70 22.21 -7.32
CA LYS A 46 2.56 22.82 -6.62
C LYS A 46 2.86 22.97 -5.14
N GLU A 47 2.12 23.84 -4.46
CA GLU A 47 2.15 23.89 -3.00
C GLU A 47 1.57 22.59 -2.43
N TYR A 48 2.46 21.70 -2.01
CA TYR A 48 2.12 20.37 -1.50
C TYR A 48 3.16 19.95 -0.46
N ARG A 49 2.69 19.49 0.70
CA ARG A 49 3.55 19.09 1.83
C ARG A 49 3.23 17.64 2.14
N HIS A 50 4.12 16.76 1.74
CA HIS A 50 3.83 15.34 1.76
C HIS A 50 5.01 14.52 2.27
N LEU A 51 4.70 13.56 3.13
CA LEU A 51 5.61 12.54 3.60
C LEU A 51 5.11 11.19 3.10
N ALA A 52 5.96 10.51 2.32
CA ALA A 52 5.69 9.16 1.86
C ALA A 52 6.71 8.20 2.49
N ILE A 53 6.22 7.13 3.11
CA ILE A 53 7.05 6.03 3.60
C ILE A 53 6.74 4.80 2.75
N HIS A 54 7.78 4.22 2.17
CA HIS A 54 7.67 3.08 1.26
C HIS A 54 8.41 1.87 1.82
N TRP A 55 7.75 0.72 1.80
CA TRP A 55 8.36 -0.59 2.06
C TRP A 55 8.18 -1.49 0.84
N VAL A 56 9.24 -2.16 0.44
CA VAL A 56 9.15 -3.24 -0.54
C VAL A 56 8.63 -4.48 0.18
N ILE A 57 7.58 -5.08 -0.38
CA ILE A 57 6.95 -6.30 0.12
C ILE A 57 6.95 -7.37 -0.99
N PRO A 58 6.88 -8.67 -0.63
CA PRO A 58 6.72 -9.73 -1.62
C PRO A 58 5.41 -9.59 -2.40
N ASP A 59 5.36 -10.15 -3.61
CA ASP A 59 4.10 -10.27 -4.37
C ASP A 59 3.21 -11.34 -3.74
N HIS A 60 2.11 -10.91 -3.12
CA HIS A 60 1.16 -11.76 -2.42
C HIS A 60 -0.06 -12.15 -3.27
N LYS A 61 -0.02 -12.02 -4.60
CA LYS A 61 -1.13 -12.42 -5.49
C LYS A 61 -1.63 -13.85 -5.28
N ASN A 62 -0.76 -14.77 -4.88
CA ASN A 62 -1.14 -16.17 -4.64
C ASN A 62 -1.95 -16.37 -3.35
N ILE A 63 -1.94 -15.39 -2.43
CA ILE A 63 -2.67 -15.40 -1.15
C ILE A 63 -3.74 -14.31 -1.10
N TYR A 64 -4.33 -13.97 -2.26
CA TYR A 64 -5.34 -12.92 -2.40
C TYR A 64 -6.56 -13.09 -1.47
N TYR A 65 -6.86 -14.32 -1.06
CA TYR A 65 -7.96 -14.64 -0.15
C TYR A 65 -7.70 -14.22 1.31
N CYS A 66 -6.42 -14.08 1.71
CA CYS A 66 -6.05 -13.55 3.02
C CYS A 66 -5.81 -12.03 3.00
N ASN A 67 -5.38 -11.48 1.86
CA ASN A 67 -5.16 -10.04 1.63
C ASN A 67 -4.52 -9.29 2.83
N PRO A 68 -3.30 -9.69 3.27
CA PRO A 68 -2.67 -9.14 4.46
C PRO A 68 -2.41 -7.62 4.37
N GLU A 69 -2.21 -7.10 3.17
CA GLU A 69 -2.04 -5.67 2.92
C GLU A 69 -3.30 -4.89 3.21
N SER A 70 -4.47 -5.41 2.82
CA SER A 70 -5.75 -4.77 3.12
C SER A 70 -6.00 -4.73 4.63
N TYR A 71 -5.69 -5.82 5.34
CA TYR A 71 -5.78 -5.85 6.81
C TYR A 71 -4.89 -4.78 7.46
N LEU A 72 -3.62 -4.68 7.05
CA LEU A 72 -2.69 -3.67 7.58
C LEU A 72 -3.13 -2.25 7.19
N SER A 73 -3.62 -2.08 5.97
CA SER A 73 -4.12 -0.80 5.47
C SER A 73 -5.35 -0.33 6.24
N HIS A 74 -6.26 -1.23 6.59
CA HIS A 74 -7.43 -0.92 7.41
C HIS A 74 -7.03 -0.37 8.78
N LEU A 75 -6.05 -0.99 9.42
CA LEU A 75 -5.55 -0.55 10.73
C LEU A 75 -4.78 0.78 10.65
N ILE A 76 -3.78 0.86 9.77
CA ILE A 76 -2.89 2.03 9.67
C ILE A 76 -3.63 3.24 9.10
N GLY A 77 -4.52 3.01 8.13
CA GLY A 77 -5.35 4.02 7.49
C GLY A 77 -6.63 4.37 8.23
N HIS A 78 -6.90 3.77 9.40
CA HIS A 78 -8.11 4.03 10.16
C HIS A 78 -8.22 5.51 10.55
N GLU A 79 -9.42 6.09 10.43
CA GLU A 79 -9.66 7.52 10.71
C GLU A 79 -10.42 7.80 12.02
N GLY A 80 -10.94 6.75 12.67
CA GLY A 80 -11.70 6.89 13.90
C GLY A 80 -10.86 7.21 15.14
N ASP A 81 -11.53 7.32 16.29
CA ASP A 81 -10.87 7.63 17.55
C ASP A 81 -9.82 6.58 17.94
N GLY A 82 -8.71 7.06 18.51
CA GLY A 82 -7.56 6.23 18.84
C GLY A 82 -6.67 5.85 17.64
N SER A 83 -7.05 6.23 16.41
CA SER A 83 -6.20 5.99 15.25
C SER A 83 -4.96 6.89 15.22
N ILE A 84 -3.97 6.47 14.43
CA ILE A 84 -2.77 7.25 14.21
C ILE A 84 -3.09 8.61 13.54
N LEU A 85 -4.01 8.65 12.58
CA LEU A 85 -4.42 9.90 11.95
C LEU A 85 -5.09 10.83 12.96
N SER A 86 -5.97 10.31 13.83
CA SER A 86 -6.60 11.08 14.90
C SER A 86 -5.55 11.72 15.81
N TYR A 87 -4.51 10.98 16.20
CA TYR A 87 -3.41 11.51 17.01
C TYR A 87 -2.56 12.57 16.27
N LEU A 88 -2.22 12.33 15.01
CA LEU A 88 -1.45 13.28 14.19
C LEU A 88 -2.22 14.58 13.93
N LYS A 89 -3.54 14.49 13.67
CA LYS A 89 -4.44 15.66 13.55
C LYS A 89 -4.52 16.45 14.86
N LYS A 90 -4.76 15.78 15.99
CA LYS A 90 -4.79 16.42 17.33
C LYS A 90 -3.48 17.10 17.70
N SER A 91 -2.36 16.56 17.22
CA SER A 91 -1.02 17.14 17.41
C SER A 91 -0.69 18.27 16.41
N GLY A 92 -1.59 18.59 15.48
CA GLY A 92 -1.39 19.61 14.45
C GLY A 92 -0.35 19.23 13.39
N LEU A 93 -0.03 17.95 13.21
CA LEU A 93 1.05 17.47 12.34
C LEU A 93 0.59 17.01 10.96
N ALA A 94 -0.64 16.48 10.84
CA ALA A 94 -1.14 15.93 9.58
C ALA A 94 -2.57 16.40 9.29
N ILE A 95 -2.91 16.42 8.01
CA ILE A 95 -4.25 16.71 7.47
C ILE A 95 -4.91 15.40 7.05
N GLU A 96 -4.20 14.55 6.32
CA GLU A 96 -4.71 13.26 5.84
C GLU A 96 -3.62 12.19 5.95
N LEU A 97 -4.04 10.92 6.02
CA LEU A 97 -3.17 9.76 5.94
C LEU A 97 -3.85 8.68 5.13
N VAL A 98 -3.12 8.17 4.13
CA VAL A 98 -3.54 7.05 3.31
C VAL A 98 -2.49 5.96 3.43
N SER A 99 -2.92 4.72 3.60
CA SER A 99 -2.02 3.57 3.56
C SER A 99 -2.49 2.54 2.55
N GLY A 100 -1.60 1.61 2.20
CA GLY A 100 -1.99 0.38 1.53
C GLY A 100 -0.98 -0.13 0.53
N GLU A 101 -1.39 -1.19 -0.17
CA GLU A 101 -0.61 -1.75 -1.25
C GLU A 101 -0.56 -0.81 -2.45
N ARG A 102 0.60 -0.78 -3.12
CA ARG A 102 0.76 -0.26 -4.47
C ARG A 102 1.28 -1.40 -5.34
N ASN A 103 0.38 -1.91 -6.18
CA ASN A 103 0.68 -2.95 -7.14
C ASN A 103 1.79 -2.49 -8.10
N SER A 104 2.83 -3.31 -8.23
CA SER A 104 3.97 -3.02 -9.11
C SER A 104 4.07 -4.07 -10.21
N ALA A 105 5.01 -5.02 -10.10
CA ALA A 105 5.32 -5.99 -11.14
C ALA A 105 5.30 -7.41 -10.56
N PRO A 106 5.10 -8.46 -11.39
CA PRO A 106 5.12 -9.83 -10.91
C PRO A 106 6.42 -10.14 -10.13
N GLY A 107 6.32 -10.42 -8.84
CA GLY A 107 7.44 -10.77 -7.96
C GLY A 107 7.76 -9.76 -6.84
N PHE A 108 7.26 -8.53 -6.89
CA PHE A 108 7.31 -7.61 -5.75
C PHE A 108 6.18 -6.58 -5.78
N ASN A 109 5.79 -6.07 -4.62
CA ASN A 109 4.88 -4.96 -4.45
C ASN A 109 5.45 -3.94 -3.47
N PHE A 110 4.73 -2.84 -3.26
CA PHE A 110 5.05 -1.86 -2.22
C PHE A 110 3.89 -1.73 -1.24
N PHE A 111 4.22 -1.50 0.01
CA PHE A 111 3.28 -0.92 0.98
C PHE A 111 3.67 0.53 1.21
N THR A 112 2.68 1.43 1.24
CA THR A 112 2.93 2.86 1.43
C THR A 112 2.11 3.41 2.59
N VAL A 113 2.69 4.41 3.26
CA VAL A 113 1.98 5.32 4.15
C VAL A 113 2.28 6.72 3.65
N ASP A 114 1.24 7.36 3.15
CA ASP A 114 1.24 8.67 2.52
C ASP A 114 0.55 9.64 3.50
N VAL A 115 1.24 10.71 3.90
CA VAL A 115 0.74 11.67 4.89
C VAL A 115 0.78 13.07 4.31
N GLU A 116 -0.39 13.72 4.25
CA GLU A 116 -0.46 15.15 3.97
C GLU A 116 -0.13 15.93 5.25
N LEU A 117 0.90 16.76 5.20
CA LEU A 117 1.46 17.46 6.35
C LEU A 117 0.93 18.88 6.45
N THR A 118 0.74 19.34 7.69
CA THR A 118 0.64 20.77 7.97
C THR A 118 2.01 21.44 7.82
N ILE A 119 2.06 22.77 7.93
CA ILE A 119 3.34 23.50 8.01
C ILE A 119 4.17 23.01 9.20
N GLU A 120 3.55 22.81 10.36
CA GLU A 120 4.21 22.29 11.55
C GLU A 120 4.65 20.84 11.37
N GLY A 121 3.80 20.02 10.73
CA GLY A 121 4.12 18.65 10.33
C GLY A 121 5.36 18.56 9.47
N LEU A 122 5.53 19.47 8.52
CA LEU A 122 6.72 19.56 7.68
C LEU A 122 7.97 19.90 8.50
N ASN A 123 7.89 20.87 9.43
CA ASN A 123 9.01 21.20 10.30
C ASN A 123 9.41 20.03 11.23
N ARG A 124 8.46 19.14 11.53
CA ARG A 124 8.62 18.01 12.45
C ARG A 124 8.41 16.66 11.78
N TRP A 125 8.75 16.54 10.50
CA TRP A 125 8.50 15.32 9.71
C TRP A 125 9.12 14.06 10.35
N LYS A 126 10.28 14.18 11.02
CA LYS A 126 10.91 13.07 11.75
C LYS A 126 10.04 12.55 12.90
N GLN A 127 9.31 13.44 13.57
CA GLN A 127 8.38 13.05 14.62
C GLN A 127 7.16 12.33 14.03
N VAL A 128 6.67 12.75 12.87
CA VAL A 128 5.59 12.05 12.16
C VAL A 128 6.02 10.61 11.84
N ILE A 129 7.24 10.43 11.30
CA ILE A 129 7.83 9.10 11.09
C ILE A 129 7.89 8.32 12.41
N TYR A 130 8.39 8.94 13.48
CA TYR A 130 8.50 8.28 14.79
C TYR A 130 7.15 7.77 15.31
N ILE A 131 6.09 8.59 15.20
CA ILE A 131 4.72 8.23 15.59
C ILE A 131 4.21 7.05 14.74
N ILE A 132 4.47 7.06 13.43
CA ILE A 132 4.09 5.94 12.53
C ILE A 132 4.78 4.65 12.97
N TYR A 133 6.08 4.70 13.25
CA TYR A 133 6.80 3.51 13.72
C TYR A 133 6.38 3.07 15.12
N GLN A 134 5.95 3.99 16.00
CA GLN A 134 5.35 3.63 17.30
C GLN A 134 4.03 2.88 17.12
N TYR A 135 3.17 3.33 16.20
CA TYR A 135 1.92 2.66 15.89
C TYR A 135 2.17 1.26 15.31
N ILE A 136 3.10 1.13 14.35
CA ILE A 136 3.51 -0.17 13.81
C ILE A 136 4.07 -1.07 14.92
N ALA A 137 4.88 -0.54 15.83
CA ALA A 137 5.41 -1.29 16.96
C ALA A 137 4.32 -1.75 17.93
N MET A 138 3.26 -0.95 18.11
CA MET A 138 2.08 -1.34 18.88
C MET A 138 1.34 -2.49 18.19
N LEU A 139 1.07 -2.39 16.88
CA LEU A 139 0.41 -3.46 16.12
C LEU A 139 1.17 -4.79 16.20
N ARG A 140 2.50 -4.75 16.28
CA ARG A 140 3.35 -5.95 16.39
C ARG A 140 3.31 -6.64 17.76
N LYS A 141 2.76 -6.00 18.80
CA LYS A 141 2.67 -6.59 20.15
C LYS A 141 1.55 -7.64 20.25
N ASP A 142 0.54 -7.49 19.42
CA ASP A 142 -0.63 -8.35 19.40
C ASP A 142 -0.63 -9.24 18.15
N GLU A 143 -1.19 -10.44 18.27
CA GLU A 143 -1.53 -11.24 17.10
C GLU A 143 -2.67 -10.58 16.29
N PRO A 144 -2.72 -10.82 14.96
CA PRO A 144 -3.84 -10.38 14.13
C PRO A 144 -5.17 -10.84 14.72
N LYS A 145 -6.15 -9.94 14.75
CA LYS A 145 -7.46 -10.21 15.35
C LYS A 145 -8.41 -10.66 14.25
N GLU A 146 -8.94 -11.87 14.39
CA GLU A 146 -9.83 -12.49 13.40
C GLU A 146 -11.07 -11.62 13.11
N TRP A 147 -11.66 -11.00 14.13
CA TRP A 147 -12.82 -10.13 13.94
C TRP A 147 -12.55 -8.93 13.04
N ILE A 148 -11.32 -8.39 13.04
CA ILE A 148 -10.91 -7.28 12.16
C ILE A 148 -10.82 -7.79 10.72
N PHE A 149 -10.25 -8.98 10.54
CA PHE A 149 -10.17 -9.60 9.22
C PHE A 149 -11.57 -9.88 8.64
N ASP A 150 -12.50 -10.37 9.46
CA ASP A 150 -13.87 -10.61 9.02
C ASP A 150 -14.63 -9.32 8.72
N GLU A 151 -14.40 -8.24 9.49
CA GLU A 151 -14.93 -6.91 9.17
C GLU A 151 -14.45 -6.44 7.77
N CYS A 152 -13.18 -6.62 7.45
CA CYS A 152 -12.63 -6.26 6.14
C CYS A 152 -13.22 -7.08 4.97
N LYS A 153 -13.76 -8.29 5.20
CA LYS A 153 -14.37 -9.11 4.13
C LYS A 153 -15.77 -8.67 3.73
N VAL A 154 -16.47 -7.97 4.63
CA VAL A 154 -17.88 -7.57 4.43
C VAL A 154 -17.99 -6.33 3.53
N ILE A 155 -16.87 -5.68 3.24
CA ILE A 155 -16.72 -4.51 2.36
C ILE A 155 -16.37 -4.96 0.93
#